data_AF-A0A1I2IPL2-F1
#
_entry.id   AF-A0A1I2IPL2-F1
#
_cell.length_a   1.000
_cell.length_b   1.000
_cell.length_c   1.000
_cell.angle_alpha   90.00
_cell.angle_beta   90.00
_cell.angle_gamma   90.00
#
_symmetry.space_group_name_H-M   'P 1'
#
loop_
_entity.id
_entity.type
_entity.pdbx_description
1 polymer ?
#
loop_
_entity_poly.entity_id
_entity_poly.type
_entity_poly.pdbx_seq_one_letter_code
_entity_poly.pdbx_strand_id
1 'polypeptide(L)'
;MKKELALLKSYIDRGDLVDAQRMIDRLLEQYPSEAELHFLHGKLAYKQQQWGQAINAFNQALDLDPDHSEAASNLEMANHILGYYTPDMFNP
;
A
#
# COMPACT_ATOMS: atom_id res chain seq x y z
N MET A 1 5.88 8.14 16.18
CA MET A 1 5.68 6.99 15.26
C MET A 1 4.51 6.08 15.62
N LYS A 2 4.53 5.26 16.70
CA LYS A 2 3.44 4.27 16.97
C LYS A 2 2.01 4.83 16.96
N LYS A 3 1.79 6.03 17.53
CA LYS A 3 0.48 6.69 17.51
C LYS A 3 0.06 7.14 16.11
N GLU A 4 1.01 7.58 15.29
CA GLU A 4 0.76 8.04 13.91
C GLU A 4 0.41 6.86 13.01
N LEU A 5 1.12 5.73 13.14
CA LEU A 5 0.79 4.49 12.45
C LEU A 5 -0.63 3.99 12.80
N ALA A 6 -0.98 4.00 14.08
CA ALA A 6 -2.32 3.59 14.53
C ALA A 6 -3.42 4.51 13.98
N LEU A 7 -3.17 5.82 13.93
CA LEU A 7 -4.11 6.80 13.39
C LEU A 7 -4.27 6.64 11.87
N LEU A 8 -3.16 6.52 11.15
CA LEU A 8 -3.15 6.25 9.71
C LEU A 8 -3.92 4.97 9.37
N LYS A 9 -3.65 3.87 10.09
CA LYS A 9 -4.39 2.62 9.94
C LYS A 9 -5.89 2.81 10.17
N SER A 10 -6.27 3.59 11.19
CA SER A 10 -7.67 3.92 11.43
C SER A 10 -8.31 4.71 10.28
N TYR A 11 -7.61 5.68 9.67
CA TYR A 11 -8.15 6.40 8.52
C TYR A 11 -8.36 5.47 7.31
N ILE A 12 -7.37 4.61 7.03
CA ILE A 12 -7.45 3.60 5.96
C ILE A 12 -8.64 2.66 6.20
N ASP A 13 -8.78 2.13 7.41
CA ASP A 13 -9.81 1.15 7.73
C ASP A 13 -11.23 1.76 7.63
N ARG A 14 -11.39 3.03 8.02
CA ARG A 14 -12.66 3.78 7.91
C ARG A 14 -12.98 4.28 6.51
N GLY A 15 -12.01 4.27 5.59
CA GLY A 15 -12.16 4.83 4.25
C GLY A 15 -12.02 6.35 4.19
N ASP A 16 -11.39 6.97 5.18
CA ASP A 16 -11.06 8.40 5.21
C ASP A 16 -9.82 8.65 4.32
N LEU A 17 -9.95 8.33 3.01
CA LEU A 17 -8.81 8.18 2.10
C LEU A 17 -8.02 9.49 1.90
N VAL A 18 -8.68 10.65 1.99
CA VAL A 18 -8.03 11.97 1.86
C VAL A 18 -7.12 12.26 3.05
N ASP A 19 -7.59 11.98 4.26
CA ASP A 19 -6.79 12.22 5.48
C ASP A 19 -5.68 11.17 5.61
N ALA A 20 -5.95 9.91 5.21
CA ALA A 20 -4.93 8.90 5.08
C ALA A 20 -3.82 9.31 4.10
N GLN A 21 -4.18 9.88 2.93
CA GLN A 21 -3.20 10.33 1.94
C GLN A 21 -2.31 11.46 2.48
N ARG A 22 -2.92 12.50 3.08
CA ARG A 22 -2.14 13.60 3.68
C ARG A 22 -1.21 13.13 4.80
N MET A 23 -1.64 12.13 5.56
CA MET A 23 -0.85 11.58 6.65
C MET A 23 0.29 10.69 6.14
N ILE A 24 0.03 9.80 5.18
CA ILE A 24 1.07 8.92 4.62
C ILE A 24 2.17 9.73 3.93
N ASP A 25 1.81 10.77 3.16
CA ASP A 25 2.78 11.61 2.45
C ASP A 25 3.77 12.25 3.44
N ARG A 26 3.24 12.85 4.50
CA ARG A 26 4.06 13.48 5.57
C ARG A 26 4.93 12.46 6.31
N LEU A 27 4.40 11.27 6.58
CA LEU A 27 5.13 10.25 7.32
C LEU A 27 6.27 9.66 6.47
N LEU A 28 6.04 9.45 5.18
CA LEU A 28 7.07 8.98 4.25
C LEU A 28 8.16 10.01 4.00
N GLU A 29 7.83 11.32 4.03
CA GLU A 29 8.85 12.38 4.00
C GLU A 29 9.79 12.33 5.22
N GLN A 30 9.27 11.99 6.39
CA GLN A 30 10.06 11.93 7.63
C GLN A 30 10.78 10.59 7.83
N TYR A 31 10.16 9.50 7.40
CA TYR A 31 10.62 8.13 7.62
C TYR A 31 10.58 7.33 6.30
N PRO A 32 11.39 7.69 5.30
CA PRO A 32 11.31 7.10 3.96
C PRO A 32 11.70 5.62 3.91
N SER A 33 12.41 5.11 4.92
CA SER A 33 12.89 3.72 5.01
C SER A 33 12.11 2.87 6.02
N GLU A 34 10.92 3.30 6.43
CA GLU A 34 10.07 2.54 7.36
C GLU A 34 9.15 1.58 6.57
N ALA A 35 9.41 0.27 6.67
CA ALA A 35 8.70 -0.76 5.92
C ALA A 35 7.18 -0.72 6.18
N GLU A 36 6.76 -0.50 7.43
CA GLU A 36 5.34 -0.45 7.81
C GLU A 36 4.61 0.74 7.15
N LEU A 37 5.30 1.86 6.90
CA LEU A 37 4.70 2.97 6.16
C LEU A 37 4.47 2.61 4.70
N HIS A 38 5.43 1.95 4.04
CA HIS A 38 5.24 1.48 2.67
C HIS A 38 4.11 0.44 2.56
N PHE A 39 3.99 -0.44 3.56
CA PHE A 39 2.85 -1.36 3.65
C PHE A 39 1.50 -0.62 3.79
N LEU A 40 1.40 0.34 4.70
CA LEU A 40 0.17 1.14 4.88
C LEU A 40 -0.14 2.00 3.64
N HIS A 41 0.87 2.52 2.95
CA HIS A 41 0.72 3.21 1.67
C HIS A 41 0.13 2.28 0.61
N GLY A 42 0.63 1.04 0.52
CA GLY A 42 0.09 0.01 -0.36
C GLY A 42 -1.37 -0.32 -0.04
N LYS A 43 -1.73 -0.45 1.24
CA LYS A 43 -3.13 -0.64 1.66
C LYS A 43 -4.04 0.52 1.29
N LEU A 44 -3.55 1.76 1.42
CA LEU A 44 -4.29 2.95 1.02
C LEU A 44 -4.55 2.96 -0.50
N ALA A 45 -3.50 2.77 -1.30
CA ALA A 45 -3.59 2.69 -2.76
C ALA A 45 -4.51 1.54 -3.20
N TYR A 46 -4.45 0.39 -2.52
CA TYR A 46 -5.33 -0.75 -2.76
C TYR A 46 -6.81 -0.39 -2.53
N LYS A 47 -7.12 0.31 -1.42
CA LYS A 47 -8.50 0.81 -1.18
C LYS A 47 -8.95 1.85 -2.21
N GLN A 48 -8.02 2.62 -2.76
CA GLN A 48 -8.26 3.57 -3.86
C GLN A 48 -8.34 2.86 -5.23
N GLN A 49 -8.20 1.53 -5.30
CA GLN A 49 -8.15 0.74 -6.54
C GLN A 49 -7.00 1.12 -7.48
N GLN A 50 -5.96 1.76 -6.94
CA GLN A 50 -4.76 2.12 -7.66
C GLN A 50 -3.77 0.95 -7.62
N TRP A 51 -4.12 -0.14 -8.32
CA TRP A 51 -3.43 -1.43 -8.20
C TRP A 51 -1.92 -1.35 -8.44
N GLY A 52 -1.48 -0.60 -9.46
CA GLY A 52 -0.05 -0.42 -9.75
C GLY A 52 0.70 0.30 -8.63
N GLN A 53 0.09 1.31 -8.00
CA GLN A 53 0.70 2.01 -6.87
C GLN A 53 0.75 1.12 -5.62
N ALA A 54 -0.30 0.34 -5.39
CA ALA A 54 -0.34 -0.64 -4.30
C ALA A 54 0.79 -1.66 -4.43
N ILE A 55 0.97 -2.23 -5.62
CA ILE A 55 2.05 -3.18 -5.94
C ILE A 55 3.42 -2.56 -5.65
N ASN A 56 3.68 -1.34 -6.16
CA ASN A 56 4.95 -0.66 -5.94
C ASN A 56 5.23 -0.44 -4.44
N ALA A 57 4.23 0.01 -3.68
CA ALA A 57 4.38 0.25 -2.26
C ALA A 57 4.59 -1.04 -1.45
N PHE A 58 3.88 -2.13 -1.78
CA PHE A 58 4.13 -3.43 -1.14
C PHE A 58 5.52 -3.98 -1.44
N ASN A 59 6.01 -3.82 -2.68
CA ASN A 59 7.39 -4.18 -3.03
C ASN A 59 8.40 -3.38 -2.21
N GLN A 60 8.22 -2.07 -2.04
CA GLN A 60 9.10 -1.26 -1.21
C GLN A 60 9.08 -1.68 0.27
N ALA A 61 7.93 -2.12 0.79
CA ALA A 61 7.85 -2.68 2.14
C ALA A 61 8.70 -3.96 2.25
N LEU A 62 8.64 -4.85 1.24
CA LEU A 62 9.41 -6.10 1.19
C LEU A 62 10.90 -5.89 0.92
N ASP A 63 11.27 -4.84 0.19
CA ASP A 63 12.68 -4.46 -0.02
C ASP A 63 13.34 -4.03 1.30
N LEU A 64 12.57 -3.40 2.19
CA LEU A 64 13.02 -2.93 3.51
C LEU A 64 12.90 -4.00 4.60
N ASP A 65 11.84 -4.80 4.55
CA ASP A 65 11.57 -5.93 5.46
C ASP A 65 11.09 -7.15 4.64
N PRO A 66 12.01 -8.02 4.21
CA PRO A 66 11.67 -9.21 3.42
C PRO A 66 10.75 -10.21 4.12
N ASP A 67 10.66 -10.15 5.46
CA ASP A 67 9.83 -11.06 6.27
C ASP A 67 8.41 -10.49 6.53
N HIS A 68 8.07 -9.33 5.95
CA HIS A 68 6.76 -8.68 6.09
C HIS A 68 5.65 -9.47 5.40
N SER A 69 5.12 -10.46 6.11
CA SER A 69 4.18 -11.45 5.59
C SER A 69 2.86 -10.83 5.12
N GLU A 70 2.40 -9.75 5.76
CA GLU A 70 1.20 -9.05 5.34
C GLU A 70 1.42 -8.31 4.02
N ALA A 71 2.58 -7.68 3.81
CA ALA A 71 2.92 -7.02 2.55
C ALA A 71 2.99 -8.03 1.39
N ALA A 72 3.64 -9.18 1.59
CA ALA A 72 3.70 -10.26 0.61
C ALA A 72 2.30 -10.75 0.20
N SER A 73 1.43 -11.01 1.19
CA SER A 73 0.06 -11.48 0.94
C SER A 73 -0.77 -10.44 0.17
N ASN A 74 -0.63 -9.15 0.50
CA ASN A 74 -1.36 -8.09 -0.19
C ASN A 74 -0.82 -7.80 -1.60
N LEU A 75 0.49 -7.99 -1.82
CA LEU A 75 1.12 -7.91 -3.13
C LEU A 75 0.56 -8.98 -4.08
N GLU A 76 0.47 -10.23 -3.64
CA GLU A 76 -0.13 -11.32 -4.42
C GLU A 76 -1.58 -10.99 -4.82
N MET A 77 -2.37 -10.52 -3.85
CA MET A 77 -3.76 -10.11 -4.08
C MET A 77 -3.86 -8.96 -5.09
N ALA A 78 -3.02 -7.94 -4.98
CA ALA A 78 -2.99 -6.81 -5.91
C ALA A 78 -2.57 -7.23 -7.33
N ASN A 79 -1.61 -8.14 -7.46
CA ASN A 79 -1.18 -8.71 -8.75
C ASN A 79 -2.28 -9.54 -9.41
N HIS A 80 -2.99 -10.38 -8.65
CA HIS A 80 -4.12 -11.14 -9.17
C HIS A 80 -5.25 -10.24 -9.67
N ILE A 81 -5.56 -9.18 -8.93
CA ILE A 81 -6.55 -8.19 -9.36
C ILE A 81 -6.08 -7.53 -10.66
N LEU A 82 -4.87 -6.95 -10.68
CA LEU A 82 -4.38 -6.27 -11.87
C LEU A 82 -4.37 -7.21 -13.09
N GLY A 83 -3.92 -8.45 -12.93
CA GLY A 83 -3.93 -9.47 -13.99
C GLY A 83 -5.34 -9.85 -14.48
N TYR A 84 -6.36 -9.78 -13.62
CA TYR A 84 -7.77 -9.97 -14.02
C TYR A 84 -8.37 -8.74 -14.71
N TYR A 85 -7.87 -7.53 -14.44
CA TYR A 85 -8.34 -6.30 -15.09
C TYR A 85 -7.64 -5.99 -16.42
N THR A 86 -6.46 -6.56 -16.68
CA THR A 86 -5.72 -6.45 -17.96
C THR A 86 -5.88 -7.56 -19.02
N PRO A 87 -6.76 -8.59 -18.92
CA PRO A 87 -6.87 -9.65 -19.94
C PRO A 87 -7.06 -9.12 -21.36
N ASP A 88 -7.79 -8.00 -21.51
CA ASP A 88 -8.10 -7.39 -22.81
C ASP A 88 -6.90 -6.67 -23.46
N MET A 89 -5.78 -6.45 -22.74
CA MET A 89 -4.55 -5.92 -23.36
C MET A 89 -3.76 -7.00 -24.12
N PHE A 90 -4.09 -8.28 -23.94
CA PHE A 90 -3.42 -9.41 -24.57
C PHE A 90 -4.32 -10.21 -25.53
N ASN A 91 -5.45 -9.63 -25.96
CA ASN A 91 -6.23 -10.16 -27.07
C ASN A 91 -5.98 -9.30 -28.33
N PRO A 92 -4.88 -9.54 -29.06
CA PRO A 92 -4.58 -8.85 -30.32
C PRO A 92 -5.59 -9.17 -31.43
#